data_AF-A0ABC8LIC4-F1
#
_entry.id   AF-A0ABC8LIC4-F1
#
_cell.length_a   1.000
_cell.length_b   1.000
_cell.length_c   1.000
_cell.angle_alpha   90.00
_cell.angle_beta   90.00
_cell.angle_gamma   90.00
#
_symmetry.space_group_name_H-M   'P 1'
#
loop_
_entity.id
_entity.type
_entity.pdbx_description
1 polymer ?
#
loop_
_entity_poly.entity_id
_entity_poly.type
_entity_poly.pdbx_seq_one_letter_code
_entity_poly.pdbx_strand_id
1 'polypeptide(L)' 'MPHCGNAIRKEDDGGEVEVECLCGHQFCFNCLCEFDYPCACLVWNLLKKMHEEESETLN' A
#
# COMPACT_ATOMS: atom_id res chain seq x y z
N MET A 1 0.71 2.74 13.13
CA MET A 1 -0.74 2.48 13.37
C MET A 1 -1.30 3.65 14.14
N PRO A 2 -2.27 4.40 13.57
CA PRO A 2 -2.79 5.59 14.23
C PRO A 2 -3.51 5.21 15.53
N HIS A 3 -3.00 5.68 16.67
CA HIS A 3 -3.54 5.40 18.01
C HIS A 3 -4.87 6.11 18.31
N CYS A 4 -5.54 6.65 17.29
CA CYS A 4 -6.75 7.47 17.42
C CYS A 4 -8.06 6.68 17.62
N GLY A 5 -8.04 5.34 17.50
CA GLY A 5 -9.22 4.49 17.69
C GLY A 5 -10.29 4.58 16.60
N ASN A 6 -10.05 5.36 15.53
CA ASN A 6 -10.95 5.47 14.40
C ASN A 6 -10.83 4.25 13.48
N ALA A 7 -11.98 3.72 13.05
CA ALA A 7 -12.05 2.69 12.03
C ALA A 7 -12.24 3.33 10.66
N ILE A 8 -11.44 2.91 9.68
CA ILE A 8 -11.59 3.31 8.28
C ILE A 8 -12.17 2.13 7.52
N ARG A 9 -13.28 2.36 6.80
CA ARG A 9 -13.85 1.39 5.87
C ARG A 9 -13.40 1.76 4.47
N LYS A 10 -12.64 0.87 3.84
CA LYS A 10 -12.28 0.97 2.42
C LYS A 10 -13.27 0.14 1.60
N GLU A 11 -13.73 0.68 0.47
CA GLU A 11 -14.38 -0.14 -0.55
C GLU A 11 -13.31 -0.92 -1.31
N ASP A 12 -13.63 -2.12 -1.79
CA ASP A 12 -12.65 -3.02 -2.40
C ASP A 12 -12.59 -2.79 -3.92
N ASP A 13 -12.52 -1.52 -4.31
CA ASP A 13 -12.59 -1.04 -5.69
C ASP A 13 -11.24 -1.09 -6.42
N GLY A 14 -10.27 -1.84 -5.90
CA GLY A 14 -8.98 -2.10 -6.54
C GLY A 14 -8.07 -0.87 -6.71
N GLY A 15 -8.56 0.32 -6.39
CA GLY A 15 -7.82 1.58 -6.38
C GLY A 15 -7.13 1.84 -5.04
N GLU A 16 -5.98 2.50 -5.10
CA GLU A 16 -5.18 3.15 -4.04
C GLU A 16 -5.19 2.54 -2.63
N VAL A 17 -4.01 2.10 -2.16
CA VAL A 17 -3.85 1.55 -0.81
C VAL A 17 -3.69 2.63 0.26
N GLU A 18 -3.58 3.90 -0.12
CA GLU A 18 -3.41 5.02 0.80
C GLU A 18 -4.75 5.55 1.30
N VAL A 19 -4.83 5.78 2.61
CA VAL A 19 -6.01 6.33 3.27
C VAL A 19 -5.61 7.42 4.25
N GLU A 20 -6.49 8.41 4.43
CA GLU A 20 -6.37 9.43 5.45
C GLU A 20 -7.38 9.17 6.57
N CYS A 21 -6.92 9.11 7.80
CA CYS A 21 -7.79 9.07 8.97
C CYS A 21 -8.38 10.46 9.25
N LEU A 22 -9.56 10.52 9.90
CA LEU A 22 -10.16 11.77 10.39
C LEU A 22 -9.26 12.59 11.34
N CYS A 23 -8.22 11.98 11.93
CA CYS A 23 -7.21 12.70 12.70
C CYS A 23 -6.14 13.39 11.83
N GLY A 24 -6.22 13.30 10.50
CA GLY A 24 -5.27 13.86 9.54
C GLY A 24 -4.03 13.00 9.30
N HIS A 25 -3.99 11.76 9.79
CA HIS A 25 -2.85 10.86 9.59
C HIS A 25 -3.06 9.98 8.35
N GLN A 26 -2.10 10.03 7.43
CA GLN A 26 -2.09 9.28 6.18
C GLN A 26 -1.21 8.04 6.29
N PHE A 27 -1.71 6.90 5.85
CA PHE A 27 -1.00 5.63 5.91
C PHE A 27 -1.53 4.65 4.86
N CYS A 28 -0.76 3.61 4.58
CA CYS A 28 -1.24 2.52 3.73
C CYS A 28 -2.20 1.61 4.51
N PHE A 29 -3.42 1.43 4.01
CA PHE A 29 -4.44 0.55 4.57
C PHE A 29 -3.99 -0.92 4.68
N ASN A 30 -3.15 -1.39 3.74
CA ASN A 30 -2.72 -2.79 3.69
C ASN A 30 -1.58 -3.11 4.67
N CYS A 31 -0.65 -2.18 4.92
CA CYS A 31 0.53 -2.46 5.75
C CYS A 31 0.67 -1.56 6.98
N LEU A 32 -0.16 -0.53 7.09
CA LEU A 32 -0.13 0.49 8.14
C LEU A 32 1.16 1.31 8.21
N CYS A 33 2.01 1.29 7.17
CA CYS A 33 3.18 2.17 7.06
C CYS A 33 2.77 3.61 6.80
N GLU A 34 3.56 4.50 7.41
CA GLU A 34 3.55 5.93 7.18
C GLU A 34 4.28 6.27 5.88
N PHE A 35 3.92 7.40 5.28
CA PHE A 35 4.40 7.83 3.97
C PHE A 35 5.90 8.18 3.92
N ASP A 36 6.53 8.36 5.09
CA ASP A 36 7.96 8.71 5.21
C ASP A 36 8.92 7.58 4.83
N TYR A 37 8.42 6.36 4.56
CA TYR A 37 9.22 5.23 4.10
C TYR A 37 8.51 4.51 2.95
N PRO A 38 9.23 3.96 1.94
CA PRO A 38 8.60 3.19 0.87
C PRO A 38 7.74 2.07 1.47
N CYS A 39 6.43 2.13 1.19
CA CYS A 39 5.44 1.11 1.55
C CYS A 39 6.00 -0.27 1.19
N ALA A 40 6.09 -1.21 2.12
CA ALA A 40 6.49 -2.57 1.80
C ALA A 40 5.61 -3.17 0.69
N CYS A 41 4.33 -2.80 0.66
CA CYS A 41 3.34 -3.03 -0.39
C CYS A 41 3.80 -2.57 -1.78
N LEU A 42 4.35 -1.36 -1.87
CA LEU A 42 4.88 -0.82 -3.11
C LEU A 42 6.11 -1.64 -3.54
N VAL A 43 7.02 -1.94 -2.61
CA VAL A 43 8.20 -2.76 -2.88
C VAL A 43 7.81 -4.18 -3.34
N TRP A 44 6.87 -4.84 -2.66
CA TRP A 44 6.38 -6.17 -3.03
C TRP A 44 5.66 -6.17 -4.38
N ASN A 45 4.88 -5.14 -4.69
CA ASN A 45 4.22 -4.99 -6.00
C ASN A 45 5.25 -4.74 -7.11
N LEU A 46 6.26 -3.90 -6.87
CA LEU A 46 7.36 -3.66 -7.81
C LEU A 46 8.18 -4.93 -8.04
N LEU A 47 8.49 -5.70 -6.99
CA LEU A 47 9.19 -6.98 -7.10
C LEU A 47 8.40 -8.01 -7.89
N LYS A 48 7.08 -8.13 -7.67
CA LYS A 48 6.21 -9.01 -8.47
C LYS A 48 6.23 -8.62 -9.94
N LYS A 49 6.11 -7.33 -10.24
CA LYS A 49 6.13 -6.82 -11.61
C LYS A 49 7.48 -7.09 -12.29
N MET A 50 8.60 -6.85 -11.60
CA MET A 50 9.93 -7.16 -12.13
C MET A 50 10.09 -8.67 -12.41
N HIS A 51 9.56 -9.54 -11.55
CA HIS A 51 9.60 -10.98 -11.78
C HIS A 51 8.78 -11.43 -13.00
N GLU A 52 7.63 -10.79 -13.24
CA GLU A 52 6.82 -11.04 -14.45
C GLU A 52 7.52 -10.54 -15.72
N GLU A 53 8.11 -9.35 -15.69
CA GLU A 53 8.86 -8.76 -16.83
C GLU A 53 10.16 -9.54 -17.14
N GLU A 54 10.88 -10.05 -16.13
CA GLU A 54 12.06 -10.91 -16.33
C GLU A 54 11.68 -12.28 -16.91
N SER A 55 10.48 -12.80 -16.62
CA SER A 55 10.00 -14.06 -17.19
C SER A 55 9.67 -13.95 -18.67
N GLU A 56 9.32 -12.76 -19.17
CA GLU A 56 8.97 -12.54 -20.58
C GLU A 56 10.20 -12.27 -21.48
N THR A 57 11.34 -11.89 -20.91
CA THR A 57 12.57 -11.60 -21.65
C THR A 57 13.48 -12.82 -21.89
N LEU A 58 13.06 -14.01 -21.44
CA LEU A 58 13.79 -15.28 -21.60
C LEU A 58 13.21 -16.22 -22.70
N ASN A 59 12.49 -15.69 -23.69
CA ASN A 59 12.00 -16.47 -24.85
C ASN A 59 12.73 -16.11 -26.15
#